data_AF-A0A662YCD7-F1
#
_entry.id   AF-A0A662YCD7-F1
#
_cell.length_a   1.000
_cell.length_b   1.000
_cell.length_c   1.000
_cell.angle_alpha   90.00
_cell.angle_beta   90.00
_cell.angle_gamma   90.00
#
_symmetry.space_group_name_H-M   'P 1'
#
loop_
_entity.id
_entity.type
_entity.pdbx_description
1 polymer ?
#
loop_
_entity_poly.entity_id
_entity_poly.type
_entity_poly.pdbx_seq_one_letter_code
_entity_poly.pdbx_strand_id
1 'polypeptide(L)'
;MARHKVRPLVPWTARTRRYLGSQVASHRILWRSSRTLQKVLRNSLLSCSCSWLFAFCIARGDVFSSLEPDQQSYEAFVMGKLMWFWVFCWVFTLAECVAKLLPEPFATQSTQATLSVVQILVKLARPILLPSIGVLLVSIAGSLGIAWLSPSDRKYKADVYWGMLGYHFILTVTDAHTRHIFRLQTVSGQAKERRRSRQPRSVPPVSRPRRSPSSTQFFRVFLQNSALVASAALAGAYVHVMSFVRLRNRWELATFAICSQSLKLAVQGLAKMYLSKRRRTPSMRSMALIIAVPTILVDTQLRTVLLCLDSNALTLVSSVLLAVAKIVLRLARTLIARRQAQQILAPYPSAVSVLPQGGVDAPLTRSPSSVSSSPQVQAIARVQKLMALHAAEVYADMHGEYIAMGCSYGILLFLGSSRRFQLGGSASMSTTHHIQLATVGLQVGLEVVGDFVAIPLELHMGVNFESFDKDDVFLALLIVLIAVVNIHIASGIYLRPH
;
A
#
# COMPACT_ATOMS: atom_id res chain seq x y z
N MET A 1 -66.26 -37.03 -11.13
CA MET A 1 -65.67 -36.54 -12.41
C MET A 1 -65.37 -35.06 -12.28
N ALA A 2 -64.11 -34.68 -12.05
CA ALA A 2 -63.61 -33.31 -12.25
C ALA A 2 -62.09 -33.39 -12.48
N ARG A 3 -61.66 -33.37 -13.75
CA ARG A 3 -60.23 -33.32 -14.12
C ARG A 3 -59.78 -31.86 -14.02
N HIS A 4 -58.93 -31.56 -13.03
CA HIS A 4 -58.21 -30.30 -12.98
C HIS A 4 -57.26 -30.19 -14.17
N LYS A 5 -57.56 -29.24 -15.06
CA LYS A 5 -56.77 -28.90 -16.24
C LYS A 5 -55.52 -28.14 -15.79
N VAL A 6 -54.39 -28.84 -15.65
CA VAL A 6 -53.08 -28.24 -15.42
C VAL A 6 -52.74 -27.35 -16.62
N ARG A 7 -52.66 -26.04 -16.42
CA ARG A 7 -52.19 -25.10 -17.45
C ARG A 7 -50.70 -25.37 -17.72
N PRO A 8 -50.26 -25.45 -18.99
CA PRO A 8 -48.85 -25.60 -19.28
C PRO A 8 -48.10 -24.31 -18.93
N LEU A 9 -46.99 -24.47 -18.19
CA LEU A 9 -45.98 -23.44 -17.99
C LEU A 9 -45.49 -22.95 -19.35
N VAL A 10 -45.74 -21.67 -19.65
CA VAL A 10 -45.27 -21.01 -20.87
C VAL A 10 -43.74 -21.16 -20.96
N PRO A 11 -43.19 -21.69 -22.07
CA PRO A 11 -41.75 -21.79 -22.22
C PRO A 11 -41.16 -20.39 -22.39
N TRP A 12 -40.35 -19.98 -21.41
CA TRP A 12 -39.57 -18.75 -21.49
C TRP A 12 -38.76 -18.72 -22.79
N THR A 13 -39.07 -17.77 -23.68
CA THR A 13 -38.36 -17.65 -24.96
C THR A 13 -36.86 -17.39 -24.71
N ALA A 14 -35.99 -17.89 -25.59
CA ALA A 14 -34.53 -17.73 -25.49
C ALA A 14 -34.08 -16.25 -25.43
N ARG A 15 -34.94 -15.31 -25.84
CA ARG A 15 -34.72 -13.87 -25.75
C ARG A 15 -34.90 -13.36 -24.32
N THR A 16 -35.96 -13.79 -23.63
CA THR A 16 -36.17 -13.52 -22.19
C THR A 16 -35.05 -14.11 -21.33
N ARG A 17 -34.59 -15.34 -21.63
CA ARG A 17 -33.51 -15.99 -20.87
C ARG A 17 -32.16 -15.27 -21.05
N ARG A 18 -31.88 -14.74 -22.25
CA ARG A 18 -30.70 -13.88 -22.52
C ARG A 18 -30.81 -12.52 -21.83
N TYR A 19 -31.99 -11.91 -21.81
CA TYR A 19 -32.21 -10.61 -21.16
C TYR A 19 -32.09 -10.71 -19.64
N LEU A 20 -32.72 -11.71 -19.01
CA LEU A 20 -32.55 -12.02 -17.59
C LEU A 20 -31.10 -12.39 -17.25
N GLY A 21 -30.43 -13.19 -18.09
CA GLY A 21 -29.02 -13.52 -17.91
C GLY A 21 -28.11 -12.29 -17.97
N SER A 22 -28.38 -11.35 -18.88
CA SER A 22 -27.66 -10.08 -19.02
C SER A 22 -27.91 -9.14 -17.82
N GLN A 23 -29.15 -9.02 -17.34
CA GLN A 23 -29.46 -8.21 -16.16
C GLN A 23 -28.84 -8.78 -14.88
N VAL A 24 -28.91 -10.10 -14.67
CA VAL A 24 -28.30 -10.75 -13.50
C VAL A 24 -26.76 -10.67 -13.55
N ALA A 25 -26.17 -10.69 -14.75
CA ALA A 25 -24.74 -10.46 -14.92
C ALA A 25 -24.35 -8.99 -14.63
N SER A 26 -25.14 -8.03 -15.13
CA SER A 26 -24.92 -6.60 -14.88
C SER A 26 -25.04 -6.26 -13.38
N HIS A 27 -26.07 -6.76 -12.71
CA HIS A 27 -26.25 -6.58 -11.26
C HIS A 27 -25.09 -7.17 -10.45
N ARG A 28 -24.60 -8.36 -10.83
CA ARG A 28 -23.43 -8.97 -10.17
C ARG A 28 -22.15 -8.18 -10.37
N ILE A 29 -21.93 -7.61 -11.56
CA ILE A 29 -20.77 -6.74 -11.83
C ILE A 29 -20.88 -5.47 -10.99
N LEU A 30 -22.04 -4.81 -10.97
CA LEU A 30 -22.25 -3.59 -10.20
C LEU A 30 -22.03 -3.82 -8.69
N TRP A 31 -22.57 -4.91 -8.15
CA TRP A 31 -22.36 -5.31 -6.76
C TRP A 31 -20.88 -5.55 -6.44
N ARG A 32 -20.15 -6.27 -7.30
CA ARG A 32 -18.71 -6.51 -7.14
C ARG A 32 -17.89 -5.22 -7.22
N SER A 33 -18.24 -4.32 -8.13
CA SER A 33 -17.61 -3.00 -8.25
C SER A 33 -17.81 -2.18 -6.98
N SER A 34 -19.05 -2.09 -6.51
CA SER A 34 -19.40 -1.37 -5.28
C SER A 34 -18.65 -1.94 -4.08
N ARG A 35 -18.62 -3.27 -3.91
CA ARG A 35 -17.90 -3.92 -2.82
C ARG A 35 -16.38 -3.68 -2.88
N THR A 36 -15.80 -3.67 -4.08
CA THR A 36 -14.36 -3.39 -4.28
C THR A 36 -14.06 -1.95 -3.89
N LEU A 37 -14.83 -1.00 -4.41
CA LEU A 37 -14.66 0.42 -4.11
C LEU A 37 -14.90 0.72 -2.62
N GLN A 38 -15.92 0.13 -2.00
CA GLN A 38 -16.19 0.29 -0.57
C GLN A 38 -15.00 -0.14 0.30
N LYS A 39 -14.36 -1.26 -0.01
CA LYS A 39 -13.16 -1.71 0.71
C LYS A 39 -11.99 -0.77 0.52
N VAL A 40 -11.76 -0.35 -0.72
CA VAL A 40 -10.71 0.62 -1.05
C VAL A 40 -10.91 1.89 -0.23
N LEU A 41 -12.11 2.46 -0.27
CA LEU A 41 -12.47 3.67 0.46
C LEU A 41 -12.35 3.51 1.97
N ARG A 42 -12.86 2.41 2.54
CA ARG A 42 -12.78 2.15 3.99
C ARG A 42 -11.34 2.09 4.47
N ASN A 43 -10.49 1.34 3.78
CA ASN A 43 -9.09 1.18 4.18
C ASN A 43 -8.29 2.47 3.93
N SER A 44 -8.57 3.19 2.83
CA SER A 44 -7.96 4.49 2.57
C SER A 44 -8.40 5.53 3.60
N LEU A 45 -9.68 5.55 4.00
CA LEU A 45 -10.19 6.45 5.05
C LEU A 45 -9.51 6.21 6.40
N LEU A 46 -9.31 4.93 6.78
CA LEU A 46 -8.53 4.58 7.97
C LEU A 46 -7.10 5.15 7.87
N SER A 47 -6.45 4.97 6.72
CA SER A 47 -5.11 5.50 6.45
C SER A 47 -5.05 7.02 6.56
N CYS A 48 -5.99 7.72 5.94
CA CYS A 48 -6.10 9.18 6.00
C CYS A 48 -6.35 9.66 7.43
N SER A 49 -7.23 9.00 8.19
CA SER A 49 -7.53 9.38 9.57
C SER A 49 -6.28 9.25 10.46
N CYS A 50 -5.55 8.14 10.33
CA CYS A 50 -4.29 7.93 11.05
C CYS A 50 -3.21 8.91 10.62
N SER A 51 -3.08 9.21 9.33
CA SER A 51 -2.08 10.15 8.82
C SER A 51 -2.39 11.60 9.21
N TRP A 52 -3.67 11.96 9.29
CA TRP A 52 -4.13 13.26 9.79
C TRP A 52 -3.86 13.43 11.27
N LEU A 53 -4.19 12.42 12.08
CA LEU A 53 -3.84 12.40 13.50
C LEU A 53 -2.32 12.53 13.70
N PHE A 54 -1.54 11.82 12.90
CA PHE A 54 -0.09 11.91 12.94
C PHE A 54 0.43 13.30 12.54
N ALA A 55 -0.09 13.88 11.46
CA ALA A 55 0.25 15.23 11.02
C ALA A 55 -0.11 16.29 12.08
N PHE A 56 -1.26 16.14 12.74
CA PHE A 56 -1.66 16.97 13.87
C PHE A 56 -0.68 16.87 15.04
N CYS A 57 -0.29 15.65 15.43
CA CYS A 57 0.71 15.45 16.48
C CYS A 57 2.07 16.08 16.12
N ILE A 58 2.52 15.95 14.87
CA ILE A 58 3.74 16.60 14.39
C ILE A 58 3.62 18.13 14.46
N ALA A 59 2.49 18.69 14.03
CA ALA A 59 2.27 20.14 14.04
C ALA A 59 2.34 20.73 15.46
N ARG A 60 2.00 19.93 16.49
CA ARG A 60 2.15 20.31 17.90
C ARG A 60 3.58 20.25 18.44
N GLY A 61 4.47 19.50 17.79
CA GLY A 61 5.87 19.36 18.22
C GLY A 61 5.99 18.63 19.57
N ASP A 62 6.80 19.20 20.47
CA ASP A 62 7.01 18.67 21.82
C ASP A 62 5.86 19.06 22.77
N VAL A 63 4.97 18.10 23.00
CA VAL A 63 3.79 18.27 23.88
C VAL A 63 4.19 18.36 25.36
N PHE A 64 5.36 17.88 25.76
CA PHE A 64 5.81 17.94 27.16
C PHE A 64 6.32 19.31 27.56
N SER A 65 6.78 20.12 26.60
CA SER A 65 7.26 21.47 26.86
C SER A 65 6.16 22.44 27.33
N SER A 66 4.87 22.11 27.10
CA SER A 66 3.72 23.01 27.28
C SER A 66 3.81 24.33 26.48
N LEU A 67 4.81 24.49 25.62
CA LEU A 67 5.00 25.66 24.76
C LEU A 67 4.25 25.49 23.46
N GLU A 68 3.81 26.61 22.89
CA GLU A 68 3.26 26.60 21.53
C GLU A 68 4.33 26.21 20.51
N PRO A 69 3.96 25.58 19.37
CA PRO A 69 4.92 25.11 18.36
C PRO A 69 5.88 26.20 17.87
N ASP A 70 5.43 27.45 17.83
CA ASP A 70 6.22 28.59 17.39
C ASP A 70 7.24 29.06 18.44
N GLN A 71 7.05 28.70 19.70
CA GLN A 71 7.92 29.05 20.83
C GLN A 71 8.96 27.97 21.15
N GLN A 72 8.75 26.74 20.70
CA GLN A 72 9.66 25.62 20.95
C GLN A 72 11.02 25.82 20.26
N SER A 73 12.14 25.42 20.88
CA SER A 73 13.42 25.43 20.16
C SER A 73 13.34 24.51 18.92
N TYR A 74 14.12 24.78 17.88
CA TYR A 74 14.17 23.91 16.69
C TYR A 74 14.46 22.45 17.08
N GLU A 75 15.36 22.27 18.06
CA GLU A 75 15.78 20.97 18.55
C GLU A 75 14.63 20.23 19.26
N ALA A 76 13.94 20.91 20.19
CA ALA A 76 12.80 20.34 20.89
C ALA A 76 11.67 19.95 19.92
N PHE A 77 11.41 20.80 18.91
CA PHE A 77 10.41 20.52 17.89
C PHE A 77 10.77 19.29 17.04
N VAL A 78 12.03 19.18 16.58
CA VAL A 78 12.51 18.01 15.81
C VAL A 78 12.46 16.74 16.64
N MET A 79 12.81 16.82 17.93
CA MET A 79 12.68 15.68 18.86
C MET A 79 11.22 15.25 19.04
N GLY A 80 10.30 16.18 19.27
CA GLY A 80 8.86 15.90 19.36
C GLY A 80 8.33 15.24 18.09
N LYS A 81 8.68 15.78 16.91
CA LYS A 81 8.33 15.21 15.60
C LYS A 81 8.80 13.76 15.48
N LEU A 82 10.06 13.48 15.81
CA LEU A 82 10.63 12.13 15.69
C LEU A 82 10.04 11.17 16.71
N MET A 83 9.78 11.61 17.94
CA MET A 83 9.08 10.82 18.94
C MET A 83 7.69 10.38 18.45
N TRP A 84 6.90 11.31 17.88
CA TRP A 84 5.61 10.96 17.29
C TRP A 84 5.76 9.97 16.13
N PHE A 85 6.74 10.18 15.26
CA PHE A 85 7.01 9.25 14.16
C PHE A 85 7.29 7.84 14.68
N TRP A 86 8.09 7.73 15.74
CA TRP A 86 8.36 6.47 16.40
C TRP A 86 7.09 5.85 16.96
N VAL A 87 6.33 6.56 17.78
CA VAL A 87 5.09 6.05 18.39
C VAL A 87 4.15 5.47 17.32
N PHE A 88 3.90 6.19 16.24
CA PHE A 88 3.03 5.74 15.15
C PHE A 88 3.61 4.53 14.42
N CYS A 89 4.88 4.58 14.02
CA CYS A 89 5.55 3.46 13.37
C CYS A 89 5.54 2.20 14.23
N TRP A 90 5.76 2.33 15.54
CA TRP A 90 5.72 1.23 16.51
C TRP A 90 4.36 0.57 16.57
N VAL A 91 3.31 1.37 16.79
CA VAL A 91 1.93 0.89 16.89
C VAL A 91 1.51 0.15 15.62
N PHE A 92 1.73 0.74 14.44
CA PHE A 92 1.29 0.13 13.19
C PHE A 92 2.16 -1.05 12.74
N THR A 93 3.47 -1.04 13.01
CA THR A 93 4.33 -2.21 12.71
C THR A 93 3.96 -3.40 13.58
N LEU A 94 3.67 -3.19 14.86
CA LEU A 94 3.19 -4.24 15.75
C LEU A 94 1.81 -4.75 15.32
N ALA A 95 0.87 -3.85 15.02
CA ALA A 95 -0.45 -4.23 14.52
C ALA A 95 -0.36 -5.04 13.22
N GLU A 96 0.49 -4.63 12.27
CA GLU A 96 0.71 -5.35 11.01
C GLU A 96 1.21 -6.77 11.27
N CYS A 97 2.17 -6.94 12.18
CA CYS A 97 2.71 -8.25 12.52
C CYS A 97 1.71 -9.13 13.28
N VAL A 98 0.85 -8.55 14.14
CA VAL A 98 -0.25 -9.28 14.76
C VAL A 98 -1.27 -9.72 13.71
N ALA A 99 -1.64 -8.84 12.77
CA ALA A 99 -2.55 -9.17 11.67
C ALA A 99 -2.00 -10.29 10.77
N LYS A 100 -0.68 -10.40 10.61
CA LYS A 100 -0.04 -11.54 9.89
C LYS A 100 -0.19 -12.88 10.62
N LEU A 101 -0.25 -12.88 11.95
CA LEU A 101 -0.26 -14.09 12.77
C LEU A 101 -1.68 -14.51 13.18
N LEU A 102 -2.62 -13.58 13.22
CA LEU A 102 -4.00 -13.81 13.67
C LEU A 102 -4.73 -14.94 12.90
N PRO A 103 -4.58 -15.10 11.57
CA PRO A 103 -5.26 -16.16 10.83
C PRO A 103 -4.69 -17.57 11.08
N GLU A 104 -3.55 -17.69 11.77
CA GLU A 104 -2.79 -18.93 11.85
C GLU A 104 -3.08 -19.71 13.15
N PRO A 105 -3.40 -21.01 13.09
CA PRO A 105 -3.56 -21.82 14.28
C PRO A 105 -2.19 -22.08 14.94
N PHE A 106 -2.14 -21.93 16.27
CA PHE A 106 -0.94 -22.15 17.05
C PHE A 106 -0.88 -23.60 17.56
N ALA A 107 0.32 -24.17 17.50
CA ALA A 107 0.62 -25.49 18.04
C ALA A 107 0.92 -25.36 19.54
N THR A 108 -0.13 -25.36 20.36
CA THR A 108 -0.02 -25.52 21.82
C THR A 108 0.06 -27.00 22.18
N GLN A 109 0.72 -27.34 23.29
CA GLN A 109 1.24 -28.68 23.65
C GLN A 109 0.22 -29.84 23.62
N SER A 110 -1.09 -29.60 23.55
CA SER A 110 -2.09 -30.66 23.39
C SER A 110 -3.33 -30.29 22.54
N THR A 111 -3.47 -29.05 22.07
CA THR A 111 -4.64 -28.61 21.29
C THR A 111 -4.29 -27.49 20.31
N GLN A 112 -4.87 -27.57 19.10
CA GLN A 112 -4.84 -26.48 18.13
C GLN A 112 -5.71 -25.36 18.66
N ALA A 113 -5.11 -24.23 19.03
CA ALA A 113 -5.82 -23.07 19.56
C ALA A 113 -5.53 -21.84 18.70
N THR A 114 -6.58 -21.07 18.42
CA THR A 114 -6.44 -19.71 17.91
C THR A 114 -6.11 -18.80 19.09
N LEU A 115 -4.95 -18.13 19.03
CA LEU A 115 -4.56 -17.18 20.07
C LEU A 115 -5.33 -15.87 19.90
N SER A 116 -5.69 -15.25 21.03
CA SER A 116 -6.24 -13.89 21.00
C SER A 116 -5.20 -12.85 20.55
N VAL A 117 -5.69 -11.71 20.05
CA VAL A 117 -4.86 -10.56 19.64
C VAL A 117 -3.89 -10.16 20.74
N VAL A 118 -4.36 -10.08 21.99
CA VAL A 118 -3.55 -9.68 23.16
C VAL A 118 -2.42 -10.68 23.42
N GLN A 119 -2.69 -11.99 23.33
CA GLN A 119 -1.67 -13.02 23.54
C GLN A 119 -0.60 -12.98 22.45
N ILE A 120 -0.97 -12.75 21.20
CA ILE A 120 -0.02 -12.59 20.08
C ILE A 120 0.82 -11.33 20.31
N LEU A 121 0.18 -10.22 20.71
CA LEU A 121 0.86 -8.95 20.97
C LEU A 121 1.88 -9.09 22.10
N VAL A 122 1.52 -9.69 23.24
CA VAL A 122 2.45 -9.90 24.37
C VAL A 122 3.64 -10.78 23.96
N LYS A 123 3.38 -11.84 23.18
CA LYS A 123 4.43 -12.72 22.65
C LYS A 123 5.38 -11.98 21.70
N LEU A 124 4.88 -11.02 20.93
CA LEU A 124 5.66 -10.25 19.98
C LEU A 124 6.40 -9.07 20.65
N ALA A 125 5.74 -8.37 21.58
CA ALA A 125 6.30 -7.20 22.27
C ALA A 125 7.48 -7.57 23.17
N ARG A 126 7.41 -8.68 23.91
CA ARG A 126 8.45 -9.10 24.86
C ARG A 126 9.86 -9.21 24.25
N PRO A 127 10.10 -9.88 23.12
CA PRO A 127 11.42 -9.93 22.50
C PRO A 127 11.82 -8.65 21.76
N ILE A 128 10.86 -7.79 21.39
CA ILE A 128 11.14 -6.59 20.59
C ILE A 128 11.44 -5.38 21.48
N LEU A 129 10.89 -5.31 22.69
CA LEU A 129 10.96 -4.16 23.60
C LEU A 129 12.38 -3.62 23.81
N LEU A 130 13.37 -4.50 24.05
CA LEU A 130 14.74 -4.07 24.30
C LEU A 130 15.40 -3.47 23.05
N PRO A 131 15.36 -4.12 21.87
CA PRO A 131 15.70 -3.48 20.60
C PRO A 131 14.94 -2.17 20.36
N SER A 132 13.67 -2.07 20.78
CA SER A 132 12.87 -0.85 20.64
C SER A 132 13.47 0.33 21.36
N ILE A 133 13.77 0.13 22.64
CA ILE A 133 14.32 1.16 23.51
C ILE A 133 15.69 1.57 23.00
N GLY A 134 16.52 0.60 22.58
CA GLY A 134 17.84 0.87 22.00
C GLY A 134 17.75 1.77 20.76
N VAL A 135 16.85 1.47 19.82
CA VAL A 135 16.67 2.32 18.64
C VAL A 135 16.10 3.68 18.99
N LEU A 136 15.16 3.78 19.93
CA LEU A 136 14.63 5.07 20.37
C LEU A 136 15.74 5.96 20.94
N LEU A 137 16.60 5.42 21.80
CA LEU A 137 17.75 6.12 22.38
C LEU A 137 18.75 6.56 21.31
N VAL A 138 19.13 5.65 20.40
CA VAL A 138 20.02 5.97 19.27
C VAL A 138 19.39 7.03 18.35
N SER A 139 18.07 6.96 18.17
CA SER A 139 17.36 7.93 17.35
C SER A 139 17.38 9.31 17.98
N ILE A 140 17.09 9.41 19.28
CA ILE A 140 17.19 10.66 20.06
C ILE A 140 18.61 11.22 20.01
N ALA A 141 19.62 10.38 20.25
CA ALA A 141 21.02 10.80 20.19
C ALA A 141 21.42 11.31 18.80
N GLY A 142 20.98 10.63 17.73
CA GLY A 142 21.22 11.07 16.37
C GLY A 142 20.45 12.36 16.01
N SER A 143 19.23 12.55 16.52
CA SER A 143 18.47 13.79 16.37
C SER A 143 19.17 14.98 17.01
N LEU A 144 19.69 14.79 18.22
CA LEU A 144 20.53 15.78 18.88
C LEU A 144 21.76 16.05 18.02
N GLY A 145 22.52 15.02 17.62
CA GLY A 145 23.69 15.18 16.75
C GLY A 145 23.41 15.95 15.46
N ILE A 146 22.25 15.72 14.83
CA ILE A 146 21.80 16.45 13.63
C ILE A 146 21.47 17.92 13.96
N ALA A 147 20.89 18.19 15.13
CA ALA A 147 20.64 19.55 15.59
C ALA A 147 21.95 20.34 15.82
N TRP A 148 23.01 19.67 16.29
CA TRP A 148 24.34 20.25 16.45
C TRP A 148 25.09 20.51 15.13
N LEU A 149 24.58 20.03 13.97
CA LEU A 149 25.17 20.33 12.68
C LEU A 149 25.03 21.82 12.32
N SER A 150 26.03 22.33 11.61
CA SER A 150 26.06 23.70 11.10
C SER A 150 24.78 24.02 10.30
N PRO A 151 24.25 25.25 10.36
CA PRO A 151 23.08 25.66 9.57
C PRO A 151 23.20 25.36 8.07
N SER A 152 24.43 25.39 7.54
CA SER A 152 24.73 25.03 6.14
C SER A 152 24.43 23.56 5.82
N ASP A 153 24.64 22.65 6.77
CA ASP A 153 24.44 21.20 6.61
C ASP A 153 22.99 20.79 6.89
N ARG A 154 22.20 21.63 7.59
CA ARG A 154 20.76 21.40 7.82
C ARG A 154 19.95 21.40 6.52
N LYS A 155 20.50 21.92 5.42
CA LYS A 155 19.90 21.87 4.07
C LYS A 155 19.68 20.44 3.59
N TYR A 156 20.48 19.47 4.03
CA TYR A 156 20.39 18.07 3.59
C TYR A 156 19.24 17.28 4.26
N LYS A 157 18.50 17.88 5.21
CA LYS A 157 17.34 17.23 5.87
C LYS A 157 17.67 15.84 6.43
N ALA A 158 18.83 15.73 7.08
CA ALA A 158 19.36 14.48 7.60
C ALA A 158 18.41 13.79 8.61
N ASP A 159 17.55 14.56 9.28
CA ASP A 159 16.53 14.07 10.22
C ASP A 159 15.55 13.08 9.56
N VAL A 160 15.18 13.34 8.30
CA VAL A 160 14.28 12.45 7.53
C VAL A 160 14.96 11.11 7.27
N TYR A 161 16.19 11.14 6.76
CA TYR A 161 16.90 9.91 6.39
C TYR A 161 17.32 9.11 7.63
N TRP A 162 17.67 9.78 8.72
CA TRP A 162 17.99 9.14 9.99
C TRP A 162 16.78 8.39 10.58
N GLY A 163 15.62 9.04 10.62
CA GLY A 163 14.36 8.40 11.03
C GLY A 163 14.04 7.17 10.19
N MET A 164 14.23 7.25 8.86
CA MET A 164 14.02 6.13 7.95
C MET A 164 14.99 4.96 8.17
N LEU A 165 16.26 5.24 8.47
CA LEU A 165 17.26 4.22 8.77
C LEU A 165 16.95 3.49 10.08
N GLY A 166 16.59 4.23 11.12
CA GLY A 166 16.13 3.63 12.37
C GLY A 166 14.90 2.76 12.14
N TYR A 167 13.91 3.27 11.40
CA TYR A 167 12.68 2.54 11.10
C TYR A 167 12.97 1.24 10.35
N HIS A 168 13.95 1.24 9.42
CA HIS A 168 14.39 0.03 8.74
C HIS A 168 14.84 -1.07 9.69
N PHE A 169 15.60 -0.71 10.71
CA PHE A 169 16.09 -1.65 11.70
C PHE A 169 14.94 -2.25 12.52
N ILE A 170 14.02 -1.42 13.02
CA ILE A 170 12.86 -1.88 13.80
C ILE A 170 11.91 -2.76 12.97
N LEU A 171 11.64 -2.36 11.73
CA LEU A 171 10.86 -3.19 10.81
C LEU A 171 11.52 -4.55 10.61
N THR A 172 12.85 -4.58 10.47
CA THR A 172 13.62 -5.82 10.31
C THR A 172 13.57 -6.70 11.55
N VAL A 173 13.80 -6.14 12.74
CA VAL A 173 13.71 -6.87 14.01
C VAL A 173 12.31 -7.47 14.17
N THR A 174 11.28 -6.66 13.96
CA THR A 174 9.88 -7.05 14.16
C THR A 174 9.45 -8.11 13.14
N ASP A 175 9.81 -7.97 11.86
CA ASP A 175 9.49 -8.98 10.84
C ASP A 175 10.30 -10.28 11.04
N ALA A 176 11.58 -10.19 11.47
CA ALA A 176 12.39 -11.36 11.77
C ALA A 176 11.80 -12.19 12.93
N HIS A 177 11.34 -11.53 13.99
CA HIS A 177 10.65 -12.17 15.12
C HIS A 177 9.29 -12.72 14.72
N THR A 178 8.51 -12.00 13.93
CA THR A 178 7.21 -12.46 13.42
C THR A 178 7.36 -13.75 12.61
N ARG A 179 8.34 -13.80 11.69
CA ARG A 179 8.66 -15.01 10.91
C ARG A 179 9.22 -16.16 11.75
N HIS A 180 9.87 -15.84 12.86
CA HIS A 180 10.35 -16.83 13.81
C HIS A 180 9.20 -17.46 14.59
N ILE A 181 8.30 -16.64 15.15
CA ILE A 181 7.07 -17.09 15.82
C ILE A 181 6.22 -17.93 14.87
N PHE A 182 6.00 -17.45 13.64
CA PHE A 182 5.28 -18.19 12.62
C PHE A 182 5.87 -19.60 12.41
N ARG A 183 7.18 -19.71 12.16
CA ARG A 183 7.80 -21.01 11.87
C ARG A 183 7.80 -21.98 13.03
N LEU A 184 8.01 -21.50 14.27
CA LEU A 184 8.15 -22.38 15.43
C LEU A 184 6.83 -22.66 16.14
N GLN A 185 5.89 -21.72 16.15
CA GLN A 185 4.71 -21.79 17.01
C GLN A 185 3.40 -22.01 16.25
N THR A 186 3.36 -21.86 14.92
CA THR A 186 2.14 -22.12 14.13
C THR A 186 2.17 -23.50 13.49
N VAL A 187 1.00 -24.12 13.34
CA VAL A 187 0.85 -25.44 12.69
C VAL A 187 1.32 -25.37 11.24
N SER A 188 0.90 -24.33 10.51
CA SER A 188 1.32 -24.08 9.12
C SER A 188 2.84 -23.93 8.97
N GLY A 189 3.45 -23.19 9.90
CA GLY A 189 4.90 -22.97 9.94
C GLY A 189 5.67 -24.26 10.19
N GLN A 190 5.28 -25.04 11.18
CA GLN A 190 5.91 -26.32 11.51
C GLN A 190 5.72 -27.34 10.38
N ALA A 191 4.52 -27.43 9.79
CA ALA A 191 4.26 -28.31 8.66
C ALA A 191 5.14 -27.95 7.45
N LYS A 192 5.35 -26.66 7.19
CA LYS A 192 6.23 -26.18 6.12
C LYS A 192 7.69 -26.49 6.37
N GLU A 193 8.16 -26.38 7.61
CA GLU A 193 9.53 -26.72 7.98
C GLU A 193 9.77 -28.23 7.91
N ARG A 194 8.83 -29.06 8.40
CA ARG A 194 8.89 -30.53 8.26
C ARG A 194 8.95 -30.96 6.79
N ARG A 195 8.21 -30.28 5.90
CA ARG A 195 8.29 -30.52 4.44
C ARG A 195 9.66 -30.15 3.85
N ARG A 196 10.34 -29.14 4.40
CA ARG A 196 11.71 -28.75 3.98
C ARG A 196 12.77 -29.70 4.52
N SER A 197 12.66 -30.15 5.76
CA SER A 197 13.59 -31.12 6.35
C SER A 197 13.45 -32.51 5.73
N ARG A 198 12.30 -32.83 5.14
CA ARG A 198 12.09 -34.05 4.34
C ARG A 198 12.73 -34.00 2.94
N GLN A 199 13.30 -32.87 2.50
CA GLN A 199 14.16 -32.86 1.32
C GLN A 199 15.53 -33.48 1.66
N PRO A 200 16.11 -34.32 0.79
CA PRO A 200 17.31 -35.11 1.09
C PRO A 200 18.57 -34.25 1.05
N ARG A 201 18.72 -33.34 2.01
CA ARG A 201 20.02 -32.76 2.37
C ARG A 201 20.26 -33.04 3.84
N SER A 202 21.31 -33.81 4.07
CA SER A 202 21.90 -34.16 5.36
C SER A 202 22.01 -32.94 6.28
N VAL A 203 21.14 -32.86 7.29
CA VAL A 203 21.28 -31.91 8.39
C VAL A 203 21.27 -32.71 9.70
N PRO A 204 22.26 -32.51 10.59
CA PRO A 204 22.40 -33.23 11.87
C PRO A 204 21.24 -32.93 12.86
N PRO A 205 21.12 -33.71 13.97
CA PRO A 205 19.92 -33.73 14.79
C PRO A 205 19.59 -32.37 15.44
N VAL A 206 18.28 -32.17 15.64
CA VAL A 206 17.63 -30.96 16.13
C VAL A 206 18.23 -30.53 17.47
N SER A 207 19.10 -29.52 17.43
CA SER A 207 19.49 -28.74 18.60
C SER A 207 18.25 -27.98 19.11
N ARG A 208 18.14 -27.81 20.44
CA ARG A 208 17.01 -27.14 21.12
C ARG A 208 16.49 -25.92 20.36
N PRO A 209 15.17 -25.69 20.29
CA PRO A 209 14.60 -24.56 19.57
C PRO A 209 15.20 -23.25 20.09
N ARG A 210 15.95 -22.57 19.22
CA ARG A 210 16.64 -21.32 19.54
C ARG A 210 15.60 -20.26 19.90
N ARG A 211 15.84 -19.51 20.98
CA ARG A 211 14.91 -18.49 21.51
C ARG A 211 14.80 -17.23 20.64
N SER A 212 15.72 -17.06 19.69
CA SER A 212 15.85 -15.88 18.83
C SER A 212 16.16 -16.27 17.37
N PRO A 213 15.84 -15.40 16.38
CA PRO A 213 16.21 -15.62 14.99
C PRO A 213 17.73 -15.68 14.81
N SER A 214 18.21 -16.48 13.86
CA SER A 214 19.65 -16.51 13.54
C SER A 214 20.08 -15.22 12.81
N SER A 215 21.36 -14.84 12.95
CA SER A 215 21.93 -13.67 12.27
C SER A 215 21.74 -13.73 10.73
N THR A 216 21.95 -14.91 10.13
CA THR A 216 21.72 -15.12 8.68
C THR A 216 20.27 -14.87 8.26
N GLN A 217 19.31 -15.23 9.13
CA GLN A 217 17.91 -14.97 8.86
C GLN A 217 17.59 -13.48 9.02
N PHE A 218 18.13 -12.84 10.05
CA PHE A 218 18.00 -11.40 10.25
C PHE A 218 18.51 -10.63 9.03
N PHE A 219 19.74 -10.91 8.56
CA PHE A 219 20.32 -10.25 7.39
C PHE A 219 19.50 -10.49 6.11
N ARG A 220 18.94 -11.69 5.94
CA ARG A 220 18.03 -11.97 4.81
C ARG A 220 16.76 -11.13 4.87
N VAL A 221 16.19 -10.93 6.07
CA VAL A 221 14.99 -10.09 6.25
C VAL A 221 15.35 -8.62 6.05
N PHE A 222 16.50 -8.18 6.55
CA PHE A 222 17.04 -6.84 6.35
C PHE A 222 17.12 -6.50 4.85
N LEU A 223 17.77 -7.37 4.06
CA LEU A 223 17.90 -7.19 2.61
C LEU A 223 16.56 -7.30 1.86
N GLN A 224 15.54 -7.93 2.44
CA GLN A 224 14.20 -7.95 1.83
C GLN A 224 13.43 -6.67 2.10
N ASN A 225 13.57 -6.13 3.31
CA ASN A 225 12.91 -4.89 3.72
C ASN A 225 13.61 -3.64 3.18
N SER A 226 14.87 -3.77 2.72
CA SER A 226 15.61 -2.64 2.15
C SER A 226 14.95 -2.08 0.89
N ALA A 227 14.19 -2.88 0.14
CA ALA A 227 13.42 -2.39 -1.01
C ALA A 227 12.37 -1.34 -0.61
N LEU A 228 11.70 -1.52 0.55
CA LEU A 228 10.74 -0.56 1.07
C LEU A 228 11.44 0.75 1.45
N VAL A 229 12.55 0.64 2.16
CA VAL A 229 13.29 1.79 2.67
C VAL A 229 14.01 2.52 1.55
N ALA A 230 14.56 1.80 0.57
CA ALA A 230 15.09 2.39 -0.66
C ALA A 230 14.00 3.14 -1.43
N SER A 231 12.80 2.57 -1.56
CA SER A 231 11.67 3.29 -2.18
C SER A 231 11.32 4.57 -1.42
N ALA A 232 11.29 4.53 -0.09
CA ALA A 232 10.98 5.70 0.71
C ALA A 232 12.11 6.75 0.72
N ALA A 233 13.37 6.31 0.70
CA ALA A 233 14.53 7.20 0.56
C ALA A 233 14.59 7.86 -0.82
N LEU A 234 14.31 7.10 -1.90
CA LEU A 234 14.20 7.63 -3.25
C LEU A 234 13.06 8.64 -3.36
N ALA A 235 11.92 8.36 -2.74
CA ALA A 235 10.84 9.33 -2.65
C ALA A 235 11.25 10.58 -1.87
N GLY A 236 11.88 10.43 -0.70
CA GLY A 236 12.43 11.56 0.06
C GLY A 236 13.39 12.40 -0.77
N ALA A 237 14.32 11.77 -1.50
CA ALA A 237 15.22 12.44 -2.42
C ALA A 237 14.47 13.15 -3.56
N TYR A 238 13.46 12.52 -4.15
CA TYR A 238 12.61 13.14 -5.17
C TYR A 238 11.94 14.40 -4.63
N VAL A 239 11.28 14.33 -3.47
CA VAL A 239 10.62 15.50 -2.84
C VAL A 239 11.63 16.57 -2.49
N HIS A 240 12.80 16.17 -2.00
CA HIS A 240 13.88 17.09 -1.68
C HIS A 240 14.31 17.87 -2.94
N VAL A 241 14.55 17.17 -4.06
CA VAL A 241 14.84 17.82 -5.35
C VAL A 241 13.69 18.72 -5.79
N MET A 242 12.44 18.26 -5.65
CA MET A 242 11.26 19.05 -6.05
C MET A 242 11.07 20.30 -5.20
N SER A 243 11.48 20.28 -3.92
CA SER A 243 11.41 21.45 -3.04
C SER A 243 12.29 22.62 -3.53
N PHE A 244 13.32 22.33 -4.33
CA PHE A 244 14.18 23.36 -4.93
C PHE A 244 13.64 23.90 -6.26
N VAL A 245 12.71 23.21 -6.91
CA VAL A 245 12.15 23.63 -8.20
C VAL A 245 11.08 24.69 -7.97
N ARG A 246 11.40 25.95 -8.30
CA ARG A 246 10.43 27.06 -8.27
C ARG A 246 9.58 27.05 -9.54
N LEU A 247 8.38 26.49 -9.47
CA LEU A 247 7.41 26.51 -10.56
C LEU A 247 6.73 27.89 -10.60
N ARG A 248 7.08 28.75 -11.56
CA ARG A 248 6.50 30.08 -11.73
C ARG A 248 5.48 30.14 -12.87
N ASN A 249 5.69 29.34 -13.91
CA ASN A 249 4.87 29.38 -15.13
C ASN A 249 3.87 28.21 -15.20
N ARG A 250 2.69 28.44 -15.82
CA ARG A 250 1.69 27.39 -16.06
C ARG A 250 2.25 26.21 -16.87
N TRP A 251 3.15 26.48 -17.81
CA TRP A 251 3.83 25.46 -18.62
C TRP A 251 4.86 24.66 -17.84
N GLU A 252 5.58 25.29 -16.91
CA GLU A 252 6.48 24.59 -15.98
C GLU A 252 5.67 23.64 -15.09
N LEU A 253 4.50 24.10 -14.62
CA LEU A 253 3.58 23.28 -13.84
C LEU A 253 3.06 22.07 -14.63
N ALA A 254 2.59 22.31 -15.86
CA ALA A 254 2.10 21.24 -16.73
C ALA A 254 3.21 20.23 -17.04
N THR A 255 4.41 20.71 -17.36
CA THR A 255 5.59 19.86 -17.59
C THR A 255 5.94 19.07 -16.35
N PHE A 256 5.95 19.70 -15.18
CA PHE A 256 6.21 19.04 -13.89
C PHE A 256 5.19 17.94 -13.60
N ALA A 257 3.89 18.21 -13.81
CA ALA A 257 2.83 17.23 -13.63
C ALA A 257 2.96 16.05 -14.61
N ILE A 258 3.25 16.33 -15.89
CA ILE A 258 3.47 15.30 -16.91
C ILE A 258 4.70 14.45 -16.58
N CYS A 259 5.82 15.07 -16.20
CA CYS A 259 7.04 14.35 -15.80
C CYS A 259 6.82 13.47 -14.58
N SER A 260 6.12 13.99 -13.56
CA SER A 260 5.83 13.26 -12.32
C SER A 260 4.87 12.10 -12.57
N GLN A 261 3.84 12.31 -13.39
CA GLN A 261 2.95 11.24 -13.82
C GLN A 261 3.70 10.20 -14.65
N SER A 262 4.58 10.62 -15.57
CA SER A 262 5.40 9.70 -16.38
C SER A 262 6.34 8.87 -15.51
N LEU A 263 6.95 9.49 -14.49
CA LEU A 263 7.76 8.79 -13.49
C LEU A 263 6.94 7.76 -12.72
N LYS A 264 5.71 8.11 -12.28
CA LYS A 264 4.76 7.17 -11.67
C LYS A 264 4.55 5.95 -12.57
N LEU A 265 4.22 6.17 -13.85
CA LEU A 265 3.97 5.06 -14.79
C LEU A 265 5.23 4.23 -15.05
N ALA A 266 6.39 4.86 -15.15
CA ALA A 266 7.67 4.18 -15.33
C ALA A 266 7.98 3.28 -14.13
N VAL A 267 7.80 3.77 -12.90
CA VAL A 267 8.00 2.96 -11.68
C VAL A 267 7.03 1.79 -11.63
N GLN A 268 5.74 2.01 -11.93
CA GLN A 268 4.74 0.93 -12.02
C GLN A 268 5.13 -0.13 -13.08
N GLY A 269 5.59 0.31 -14.25
CA GLY A 269 6.03 -0.57 -15.34
C GLY A 269 7.28 -1.38 -14.98
N LEU A 270 8.28 -0.74 -14.38
CA LEU A 270 9.51 -1.39 -13.92
C LEU A 270 9.21 -2.41 -12.81
N ALA A 271 8.34 -2.06 -11.86
CA ALA A 271 7.86 -2.97 -10.82
C ALA A 271 7.17 -4.20 -11.41
N LYS A 272 6.27 -4.00 -12.38
CA LYS A 272 5.58 -5.09 -13.07
C LYS A 272 6.55 -5.99 -13.81
N MET A 273 7.53 -5.43 -14.51
CA MET A 273 8.58 -6.19 -15.20
C MET A 273 9.45 -6.99 -14.21
N TYR A 274 9.82 -6.40 -13.08
CA TYR A 274 10.57 -7.09 -12.04
C TYR A 274 9.79 -8.27 -11.45
N LEU A 275 8.51 -8.06 -11.13
CA LEU A 275 7.63 -9.08 -10.58
C LEU A 275 7.28 -10.18 -11.58
N SER A 276 7.14 -9.84 -12.87
CA SER A 276 6.86 -10.79 -13.94
C SER A 276 8.04 -11.76 -14.17
N LYS A 277 9.29 -11.27 -14.05
CA LYS A 277 10.51 -12.09 -14.17
C LYS A 277 10.71 -13.10 -13.03
N ARG A 278 10.07 -12.92 -11.86
CA ARG A 278 10.21 -13.87 -10.73
C ARG A 278 9.56 -15.23 -11.03
N ARG A 279 10.26 -16.34 -10.76
CA ARG A 279 9.77 -17.71 -11.01
C ARG A 279 8.53 -18.09 -10.19
N ARG A 280 8.35 -17.49 -9.01
CA ARG A 280 7.15 -17.67 -8.17
C ARG A 280 6.18 -16.52 -8.39
N THR A 281 4.88 -16.81 -8.30
CA THR A 281 3.84 -15.78 -8.21
C THR A 281 4.15 -14.90 -7.00
N PRO A 282 4.29 -13.58 -7.19
CA PRO A 282 4.57 -12.68 -6.08
C PRO A 282 3.40 -12.68 -5.10
N SER A 283 3.71 -12.57 -3.81
CA SER A 283 2.67 -12.36 -2.81
C SER A 283 2.01 -10.99 -3.02
N MET A 284 0.73 -10.86 -2.68
CA MET A 284 0.01 -9.59 -2.70
C MET A 284 0.77 -8.52 -1.91
N ARG A 285 1.38 -8.90 -0.79
CA ARG A 285 2.20 -8.04 0.07
C ARG A 285 3.40 -7.45 -0.66
N SER A 286 4.17 -8.30 -1.35
CA SER A 286 5.31 -7.85 -2.16
C SER A 286 4.86 -6.94 -3.29
N MET A 287 3.67 -7.19 -3.83
CA MET A 287 3.13 -6.42 -4.93
C MET A 287 2.67 -5.03 -4.49
N ALA A 288 1.90 -4.94 -3.41
CA ALA A 288 1.52 -3.67 -2.80
C ALA A 288 2.77 -2.86 -2.39
N LEU A 289 3.78 -3.51 -1.81
CA LEU A 289 5.00 -2.85 -1.37
C LEU A 289 5.83 -2.27 -2.54
N ILE A 290 5.96 -3.00 -3.65
CA ILE A 290 6.81 -2.57 -4.76
C ILE A 290 6.08 -1.58 -5.67
N ILE A 291 4.75 -1.68 -5.79
CA ILE A 291 3.96 -0.81 -6.67
C ILE A 291 3.35 0.36 -5.91
N ALA A 292 2.63 0.12 -4.81
CA ALA A 292 1.86 1.17 -4.14
C ALA A 292 2.76 2.18 -3.43
N VAL A 293 3.82 1.72 -2.73
CA VAL A 293 4.68 2.59 -1.90
C VAL A 293 5.30 3.73 -2.71
N PRO A 294 6.05 3.48 -3.81
CA PRO A 294 6.62 4.58 -4.56
C PRO A 294 5.54 5.51 -5.14
N THR A 295 4.43 4.96 -5.61
CA THR A 295 3.36 5.74 -6.25
C THR A 295 2.65 6.65 -5.26
N ILE A 296 2.34 6.17 -4.06
CA ILE A 296 1.74 6.98 -2.98
C ILE A 296 2.65 8.16 -2.65
N LEU A 297 3.94 7.87 -2.49
CA LEU A 297 4.92 8.87 -2.08
C LEU A 297 5.12 9.94 -3.16
N VAL A 298 5.23 9.57 -4.43
CA VAL A 298 5.35 10.55 -5.54
C VAL A 298 4.06 11.35 -5.71
N ASP A 299 2.90 10.68 -5.74
CA ASP A 299 1.60 11.32 -6.02
C ASP A 299 1.21 12.31 -4.94
N THR A 300 1.49 12.01 -3.67
CA THR A 300 1.17 12.92 -2.56
C THR A 300 1.89 14.25 -2.73
N GLN A 301 3.12 14.20 -3.22
CA GLN A 301 4.03 15.33 -3.24
C GLN A 301 3.72 16.20 -4.45
N LEU A 302 3.49 15.56 -5.61
CA LEU A 302 2.90 16.22 -6.77
C LEU A 302 1.59 16.93 -6.40
N ARG A 303 0.67 16.26 -5.70
CA ARG A 303 -0.62 16.85 -5.31
C ARG A 303 -0.48 17.97 -4.30
N THR A 304 0.38 17.82 -3.30
CA THR A 304 0.64 18.89 -2.32
C THR A 304 1.15 20.15 -3.02
N VAL A 305 2.09 20.00 -3.97
CA VAL A 305 2.59 21.12 -4.79
C VAL A 305 1.47 21.74 -5.64
N LEU A 306 0.64 20.93 -6.31
CA LEU A 306 -0.47 21.43 -7.14
C LEU A 306 -1.55 22.15 -6.32
N LEU A 307 -1.83 21.67 -5.11
CA LEU A 307 -2.82 22.26 -4.20
C LEU A 307 -2.34 23.56 -3.54
N CYS A 308 -1.03 23.80 -3.48
CA CYS A 308 -0.47 25.07 -3.02
C CYS A 308 -0.64 26.21 -4.05
N LEU A 309 -1.27 25.96 -5.20
CA LEU A 309 -1.50 26.97 -6.25
C LEU A 309 -2.88 27.62 -6.07
N ASP A 310 -2.91 28.95 -6.07
CA ASP A 310 -4.07 29.79 -5.70
C ASP A 310 -5.26 29.84 -6.69
N SER A 311 -5.42 28.87 -7.61
CA SER A 311 -6.50 28.94 -8.63
C SER A 311 -7.51 27.80 -8.55
N ASN A 312 -8.58 28.00 -7.78
CA ASN A 312 -9.68 27.04 -7.60
C ASN A 312 -10.30 26.55 -8.93
N ALA A 313 -10.47 27.44 -9.91
CA ALA A 313 -11.01 27.09 -11.23
C ALA A 313 -10.06 26.18 -12.02
N LEU A 314 -8.76 26.46 -11.96
CA LEU A 314 -7.73 25.62 -12.58
C LEU A 314 -7.66 24.25 -11.91
N THR A 315 -7.81 24.19 -10.58
CA THR A 315 -7.81 22.93 -9.83
C THR A 315 -9.03 22.07 -10.14
N LEU A 316 -10.20 22.67 -10.41
CA LEU A 316 -11.39 21.93 -10.82
C LEU A 316 -11.26 21.35 -12.24
N VAL A 317 -10.88 22.18 -13.20
CA VAL A 317 -10.70 21.75 -14.60
C VAL A 317 -9.62 20.66 -14.70
N SER A 318 -8.51 20.82 -13.97
CA SER A 318 -7.45 19.81 -13.94
C SER A 318 -7.92 18.49 -13.31
N SER A 319 -8.80 18.55 -12.31
CA SER A 319 -9.35 17.34 -11.67
C SER A 319 -10.28 16.56 -12.59
N VAL A 320 -11.16 17.26 -13.33
CA VAL A 320 -12.02 16.60 -14.35
C VAL A 320 -11.17 15.99 -15.46
N LEU A 321 -10.20 16.73 -15.97
CA LEU A 321 -9.30 16.24 -17.03
C LEU A 321 -8.50 15.01 -16.55
N LEU A 322 -8.00 15.05 -15.31
CA LEU A 322 -7.26 13.94 -14.71
C LEU A 322 -8.15 12.70 -14.53
N ALA A 323 -9.39 12.87 -14.08
CA ALA A 323 -10.35 11.78 -13.94
C ALA A 323 -10.65 11.10 -15.29
N VAL A 324 -10.89 11.90 -16.35
CA VAL A 324 -11.11 11.37 -17.70
C VAL A 324 -9.87 10.65 -18.22
N ALA A 325 -8.70 11.29 -18.14
CA ALA A 325 -7.43 10.71 -18.58
C ALA A 325 -7.12 9.40 -17.85
N LYS A 326 -7.44 9.32 -16.56
CA LYS A 326 -7.29 8.13 -15.72
C LYS A 326 -8.19 6.99 -16.21
N ILE A 327 -9.48 7.24 -16.45
CA ILE A 327 -10.39 6.22 -16.99
C ILE A 327 -9.85 5.67 -18.32
N VAL A 328 -9.43 6.56 -19.22
CA VAL A 328 -8.86 6.18 -20.52
C VAL A 328 -7.59 5.33 -20.35
N LEU A 329 -6.68 5.74 -19.46
CA LEU A 329 -5.43 5.01 -19.21
C LEU A 329 -5.67 3.63 -18.57
N ARG A 330 -6.60 3.54 -17.61
CA ARG A 330 -7.01 2.27 -16.99
C ARG A 330 -7.59 1.31 -18.01
N LEU A 331 -8.46 1.83 -18.89
CA LEU A 331 -9.04 1.06 -19.98
C LEU A 331 -7.96 0.58 -20.96
N ALA A 332 -7.08 1.47 -21.40
CA ALA A 332 -5.99 1.16 -22.33
C ALA A 332 -5.06 0.08 -21.76
N ARG A 333 -4.65 0.19 -20.48
CA ARG A 333 -3.81 -0.81 -19.82
C ARG A 333 -4.50 -2.17 -19.70
N THR A 334 -5.79 -2.17 -19.38
CA THR A 334 -6.58 -3.41 -19.28
C THR A 334 -6.73 -4.09 -20.63
N LEU A 335 -6.93 -3.31 -21.71
CA LEU A 335 -6.93 -3.82 -23.08
C LEU A 335 -5.56 -4.40 -23.47
N ILE A 336 -4.45 -3.74 -23.11
CA ILE A 336 -3.10 -4.25 -23.36
C ILE A 336 -2.87 -5.57 -22.61
N ALA A 337 -3.22 -5.63 -21.32
CA ALA A 337 -3.08 -6.86 -20.52
C ALA A 337 -3.92 -8.01 -21.10
N ARG A 338 -5.14 -7.72 -21.56
CA ARG A 338 -6.01 -8.70 -22.22
C ARG A 338 -5.44 -9.17 -23.55
N ARG A 339 -4.92 -8.27 -24.38
CA ARG A 339 -4.26 -8.62 -25.66
C ARG A 339 -3.04 -9.51 -25.41
N GLN A 340 -2.22 -9.17 -24.43
CA GLN A 340 -1.08 -10.01 -24.03
C GLN A 340 -1.52 -11.39 -23.54
N ALA A 341 -2.58 -11.47 -22.74
CA ALA A 341 -3.15 -12.75 -22.32
C ALA A 341 -3.62 -13.59 -23.52
N GLN A 342 -4.34 -12.97 -24.46
CA GLN A 342 -4.81 -13.62 -25.69
C GLN A 342 -3.64 -14.10 -26.56
N GLN A 343 -2.59 -13.31 -26.71
CA GLN A 343 -1.39 -13.70 -27.47
C GLN A 343 -0.67 -14.91 -26.84
N ILE A 344 -0.62 -15.01 -25.51
CA ILE A 344 -0.03 -16.17 -24.81
C ILE A 344 -0.88 -17.43 -25.01
N LEU A 345 -2.21 -17.28 -25.11
CA LEU A 345 -3.17 -18.37 -25.28
C LEU A 345 -3.44 -18.75 -26.75
N ALA A 346 -3.09 -17.89 -27.71
CA ALA A 346 -3.34 -18.12 -29.14
C ALA A 346 -2.80 -19.47 -29.66
N PRO A 347 -1.63 -19.97 -29.22
CA PRO A 347 -1.14 -21.30 -29.63
C PRO A 347 -1.91 -22.49 -29.00
N TYR A 348 -2.81 -22.23 -28.03
CA TYR A 348 -3.48 -23.25 -27.23
C TYR A 348 -5.02 -23.01 -27.18
N PRO A 349 -5.75 -23.23 -28.29
CA PRO A 349 -7.18 -22.95 -28.36
C PRO A 349 -8.01 -23.68 -27.30
N SER A 350 -7.63 -24.92 -26.93
CA SER A 350 -8.28 -25.71 -25.87
C SER A 350 -8.04 -25.19 -24.45
N ALA A 351 -7.11 -24.25 -24.25
CA ALA A 351 -6.87 -23.60 -22.95
C ALA A 351 -7.76 -22.37 -22.74
N VAL A 352 -8.32 -21.79 -23.82
CA VAL A 352 -9.21 -20.62 -23.77
C VAL A 352 -10.54 -20.98 -23.10
N SER A 353 -11.02 -22.22 -23.26
CA SER A 353 -12.22 -22.74 -22.60
C SER A 353 -12.04 -23.05 -21.10
N VAL A 354 -10.79 -23.14 -20.62
CA VAL A 354 -10.44 -23.45 -19.22
C VAL A 354 -10.08 -22.19 -18.42
N LEU A 355 -9.97 -21.03 -19.08
CA LEU A 355 -9.88 -19.76 -18.36
C LEU A 355 -11.18 -19.58 -17.57
N PRO A 356 -11.14 -19.42 -16.24
CA PRO A 356 -12.36 -19.33 -15.45
C PRO A 356 -13.10 -18.04 -15.82
N GLN A 357 -14.08 -18.18 -16.72
CA GLN A 357 -15.13 -17.21 -16.97
C GLN A 357 -16.09 -17.25 -15.77
N GLY A 358 -15.80 -16.46 -14.75
CA GLY A 358 -16.71 -16.23 -13.63
C GLY A 358 -16.63 -17.27 -12.53
N GLY A 359 -16.38 -16.80 -11.31
CA GLY A 359 -16.18 -17.65 -10.14
C GLY A 359 -17.33 -18.58 -9.80
N VAL A 360 -16.97 -19.82 -9.47
CA VAL A 360 -17.61 -20.68 -8.47
C VAL A 360 -16.48 -21.48 -7.82
N ASP A 361 -16.49 -21.54 -6.49
CA ASP A 361 -15.62 -22.35 -5.66
C ASP A 361 -15.64 -23.82 -6.11
N ALA A 362 -14.59 -24.28 -6.77
CA ALA A 362 -14.29 -25.69 -6.88
C ALA A 362 -13.15 -26.01 -5.90
N PRO A 363 -13.39 -26.79 -4.84
CA PRO A 363 -12.33 -27.23 -3.96
C PRO A 363 -11.36 -28.09 -4.78
N LEU A 364 -10.10 -27.65 -4.88
CA LEU A 364 -8.99 -28.41 -5.44
C LEU A 364 -8.71 -29.62 -4.53
N THR A 365 -9.56 -30.64 -4.61
CA THR A 365 -9.31 -31.98 -4.10
C THR A 365 -8.96 -32.85 -5.30
N ARG A 366 -7.67 -32.93 -5.64
CA ARG A 366 -7.15 -34.09 -6.36
C ARG A 366 -5.65 -34.26 -6.17
N SER A 367 -5.31 -35.53 -6.00
CA SER A 367 -4.09 -36.15 -5.51
C SER A 367 -2.74 -35.65 -6.06
N PRO A 368 -1.65 -35.85 -5.28
CA PRO A 368 -0.30 -35.53 -5.69
C PRO A 368 0.25 -36.63 -6.61
N SER A 369 0.14 -36.45 -7.92
CA SER A 369 0.89 -37.25 -8.89
C SER A 369 1.28 -36.39 -10.09
N SER A 370 2.55 -35.97 -10.08
CA SER A 370 3.42 -35.77 -11.25
C SER A 370 2.78 -35.25 -12.56
N VAL A 371 2.38 -33.98 -12.63
CA VAL A 371 2.16 -33.28 -13.91
C VAL A 371 2.66 -31.84 -13.79
N SER A 372 3.93 -31.60 -14.10
CA SER A 372 4.51 -30.24 -14.06
C SER A 372 5.22 -29.83 -15.35
N SER A 373 4.82 -30.36 -16.51
CA SER A 373 5.58 -30.14 -17.76
C SER A 373 4.76 -30.05 -19.05
N SER A 374 3.43 -29.84 -19.02
CA SER A 374 2.74 -29.48 -20.26
C SER A 374 2.90 -27.97 -20.54
N PRO A 375 3.26 -27.57 -21.77
CA PRO A 375 3.41 -26.17 -22.14
C PRO A 375 2.09 -25.39 -21.99
N GLN A 376 0.94 -26.06 -22.11
CA GLN A 376 -0.39 -25.52 -21.86
C GLN A 376 -0.59 -25.08 -20.40
N VAL A 377 -0.21 -25.91 -19.42
CA VAL A 377 -0.33 -25.55 -17.99
C VAL A 377 0.56 -24.37 -17.65
N GLN A 378 1.75 -24.27 -18.27
CA GLN A 378 2.62 -23.11 -18.11
C GLN A 378 2.03 -21.84 -18.73
N ALA A 379 1.40 -21.92 -19.90
CA ALA A 379 0.74 -20.80 -20.54
C ALA A 379 -0.42 -20.27 -19.69
N ILE A 380 -1.29 -21.17 -19.18
CA ILE A 380 -2.38 -20.81 -18.27
C ILE A 380 -1.83 -20.14 -17.00
N ALA A 381 -0.78 -20.69 -16.39
CA ALA A 381 -0.16 -20.11 -15.21
C ALA A 381 0.45 -18.73 -15.49
N ARG A 382 1.04 -18.51 -16.67
CA ARG A 382 1.56 -17.19 -17.10
C ARG A 382 0.45 -16.16 -17.25
N VAL A 383 -0.68 -16.54 -17.87
CA VAL A 383 -1.84 -15.64 -18.02
C VAL A 383 -2.46 -15.32 -16.66
N GLN A 384 -2.66 -16.32 -15.80
CA GLN A 384 -3.15 -16.09 -14.44
C GLN A 384 -2.24 -15.15 -13.66
N LYS A 385 -0.91 -15.34 -13.78
CA LYS A 385 0.07 -14.44 -13.16
C LYS A 385 -0.04 -13.03 -13.75
N LEU A 386 -0.12 -12.87 -15.07
CA LEU A 386 -0.25 -11.56 -15.72
C LEU A 386 -1.51 -10.82 -15.28
N MET A 387 -2.66 -11.51 -15.25
CA MET A 387 -3.94 -10.92 -14.85
C MET A 387 -3.97 -10.58 -13.36
N ALA A 388 -3.39 -11.43 -12.50
CA ALA A 388 -3.23 -11.13 -11.07
C ALA A 388 -2.32 -9.91 -10.86
N LEU A 389 -1.23 -9.81 -11.64
CA LEU A 389 -0.35 -8.64 -11.58
C LEU A 389 -1.10 -7.37 -12.02
N HIS A 390 -1.86 -7.43 -13.11
CA HIS A 390 -2.65 -6.29 -13.57
C HIS A 390 -3.71 -5.88 -12.55
N ALA A 391 -4.44 -6.84 -11.99
CA ALA A 391 -5.46 -6.57 -10.97
C ALA A 391 -4.86 -5.90 -9.74
N ALA A 392 -3.67 -6.32 -9.31
CA ALA A 392 -3.01 -5.76 -8.14
C ALA A 392 -2.37 -4.40 -8.43
N GLU A 393 -1.90 -4.15 -9.66
CA GLU A 393 -1.48 -2.82 -10.10
C GLU A 393 -2.64 -1.84 -9.99
N VAL A 394 -3.79 -2.17 -10.56
CA VAL A 394 -5.00 -1.35 -10.50
C VAL A 394 -5.47 -1.15 -9.05
N TYR A 395 -5.46 -2.22 -8.25
CA TYR A 395 -5.87 -2.15 -6.84
C TYR A 395 -4.93 -1.26 -6.01
N ALA A 396 -3.62 -1.37 -6.23
CA ALA A 396 -2.61 -0.54 -5.60
C ALA A 396 -2.71 0.93 -6.04
N ASP A 397 -2.97 1.18 -7.32
CA ASP A 397 -3.12 2.53 -7.88
C ASP A 397 -4.31 3.26 -7.25
N MET A 398 -5.49 2.60 -7.17
CA MET A 398 -6.67 3.17 -6.52
C MET A 398 -6.41 3.54 -5.06
N HIS A 399 -5.88 2.60 -4.26
CA HIS A 399 -5.49 2.92 -2.89
C HIS A 399 -4.50 4.08 -2.86
N GLY A 400 -3.51 4.03 -3.74
CA GLY A 400 -2.45 5.00 -3.80
C GLY A 400 -2.95 6.42 -3.99
N GLU A 401 -3.94 6.58 -4.86
CA GLU A 401 -4.55 7.87 -5.15
C GLU A 401 -5.38 8.40 -3.98
N TYR A 402 -6.27 7.60 -3.37
CA TYR A 402 -7.04 8.09 -2.22
C TYR A 402 -6.15 8.46 -1.04
N ILE A 403 -5.12 7.64 -0.75
CA ILE A 403 -4.15 7.93 0.30
C ILE A 403 -3.37 9.20 -0.04
N ALA A 404 -2.90 9.35 -1.28
CA ALA A 404 -2.14 10.52 -1.69
C ALA A 404 -2.98 11.81 -1.63
N MET A 405 -4.26 11.76 -2.04
CA MET A 405 -5.20 12.87 -1.84
C MET A 405 -5.33 13.20 -0.35
N GLY A 406 -5.69 12.21 0.48
CA GLY A 406 -5.89 12.41 1.90
C GLY A 406 -4.64 12.92 2.62
N CYS A 407 -3.46 12.34 2.36
CA CYS A 407 -2.20 12.82 2.93
C CYS A 407 -1.88 14.24 2.48
N SER A 408 -2.11 14.61 1.21
CA SER A 408 -1.89 15.98 0.73
C SER A 408 -2.79 17.00 1.44
N TYR A 409 -4.07 16.67 1.65
CA TYR A 409 -4.98 17.52 2.43
C TYR A 409 -4.57 17.59 3.90
N GLY A 410 -4.16 16.48 4.52
CA GLY A 410 -3.67 16.46 5.89
C GLY A 410 -2.42 17.32 6.07
N ILE A 411 -1.48 17.27 5.12
CA ILE A 411 -0.30 18.14 5.10
C ILE A 411 -0.73 19.62 5.07
N LEU A 412 -1.63 20.00 4.16
CA LEU A 412 -2.05 21.39 4.04
C LEU A 412 -2.84 21.87 5.27
N LEU A 413 -3.74 21.05 5.81
CA LEU A 413 -4.56 21.40 6.98
C LEU A 413 -3.73 21.55 8.26
N PHE A 414 -2.81 20.61 8.53
CA PHE A 414 -2.09 20.56 9.81
C PHE A 414 -0.69 21.17 9.75
N LEU A 415 0.06 20.94 8.66
CA LEU A 415 1.41 21.49 8.52
C LEU A 415 1.36 22.88 7.88
N GLY A 416 0.48 23.10 6.90
CA GLY A 416 0.32 24.40 6.21
C GLY A 416 -0.23 25.52 7.08
N SER A 417 -0.91 25.18 8.18
CA SER A 417 -1.40 26.15 9.16
C SER A 417 -0.34 26.60 10.18
N SER A 418 0.80 25.90 10.26
CA SER A 418 1.86 26.21 11.22
C SER A 418 2.98 27.04 10.58
N ARG A 419 3.46 28.07 11.29
CA ARG A 419 4.55 28.95 10.83
C ARG A 419 5.90 28.23 10.70
N ARG A 420 6.04 27.06 11.33
CA ARG A 420 7.23 26.20 11.27
C ARG A 420 7.45 25.53 9.93
N PHE A 421 6.40 25.39 9.12
CA PHE A 421 6.50 24.76 7.80
C PHE A 421 6.45 25.81 6.69
N GLN A 422 7.08 25.49 5.57
CA GLN A 422 7.06 26.30 4.35
C GLN A 422 6.48 25.44 3.22
N LEU A 423 5.18 25.61 3.00
CA LEU A 423 4.45 25.06 1.87
C LEU A 423 4.25 26.17 0.84
N GLY A 424 4.52 25.89 -0.44
CA GLY A 424 4.51 26.90 -1.50
C GLY A 424 5.76 27.79 -1.46
N GLY A 425 6.64 27.66 -2.46
CA GLY A 425 7.91 28.39 -2.49
C GLY A 425 7.69 29.91 -2.51
N SER A 426 8.13 30.61 -1.46
CA SER A 426 8.31 32.08 -1.28
C SER A 426 7.19 33.04 -1.71
N ALA A 427 6.13 32.58 -2.37
CA ALA A 427 4.99 33.39 -2.77
C ALA A 427 4.00 33.39 -1.61
N SER A 428 4.05 34.48 -0.85
CA SER A 428 3.16 34.84 0.26
C SER A 428 3.48 34.23 1.63
N MET A 429 4.10 35.06 2.48
CA MET A 429 4.15 34.85 3.93
C MET A 429 2.85 35.26 4.64
N SER A 430 1.74 35.49 3.93
CA SER A 430 0.50 36.04 4.53
C SER A 430 -0.80 35.36 4.11
N THR A 431 -0.82 34.43 3.16
CA THR A 431 -2.04 33.68 2.84
C THR A 431 -2.08 32.40 3.65
N THR A 432 -2.89 32.41 4.71
CA THR A 432 -3.48 31.18 5.22
C THR A 432 -4.08 30.44 4.03
N HIS A 433 -3.54 29.28 3.65
CA HIS A 433 -4.12 28.47 2.57
C HIS A 433 -5.55 28.10 2.96
N HIS A 434 -6.53 28.88 2.48
CA HIS A 434 -7.94 28.61 2.71
C HIS A 434 -8.36 27.47 1.79
N ILE A 435 -8.16 26.24 2.28
CA ILE A 435 -8.69 25.05 1.64
C ILE A 435 -10.21 25.14 1.70
N GLN A 436 -10.84 25.37 0.56
CA GLN A 436 -12.29 25.27 0.46
C GLN A 436 -12.67 23.79 0.58
N LEU A 437 -13.27 23.40 1.70
CA LEU A 437 -13.70 22.01 1.92
C LEU A 437 -14.61 21.50 0.78
N ALA A 438 -15.37 22.40 0.15
CA ALA A 438 -16.18 22.10 -1.03
C ALA A 438 -15.35 21.65 -2.25
N THR A 439 -14.21 22.30 -2.54
CA THR A 439 -13.36 21.91 -3.68
C THR A 439 -12.66 20.57 -3.40
N VAL A 440 -12.23 20.34 -2.15
CA VAL A 440 -11.70 19.04 -1.71
C VAL A 440 -12.73 17.93 -1.85
N GLY A 441 -13.96 18.16 -1.36
CA GLY A 441 -15.05 17.19 -1.47
C GLY A 441 -15.38 16.86 -2.93
N LEU A 442 -15.37 17.87 -3.81
CA LEU A 442 -15.61 17.68 -5.23
C LEU A 442 -14.48 16.90 -5.93
N GLN A 443 -13.22 17.17 -5.59
CA GLN A 443 -12.07 16.43 -6.14
C GLN A 443 -12.12 14.94 -5.76
N VAL A 444 -12.37 14.65 -4.48
CA VAL A 444 -12.54 13.28 -4.00
C VAL A 444 -13.77 12.64 -4.66
N GLY A 445 -14.88 13.38 -4.78
CA GLY A 445 -16.10 12.90 -5.43
C GLY A 445 -15.89 12.51 -6.90
N LEU A 446 -15.21 13.36 -7.68
CA LEU A 446 -14.88 13.07 -9.08
C LEU A 446 -14.01 11.81 -9.22
N GLU A 447 -13.05 11.62 -8.32
CA GLU A 447 -12.20 10.44 -8.30
C GLU A 447 -13.00 9.16 -7.99
N VAL A 448 -13.89 9.21 -6.99
CA VAL A 448 -14.78 8.11 -6.63
C VAL A 448 -15.69 7.73 -7.80
N VAL A 449 -16.28 8.73 -8.47
CA VAL A 449 -17.13 8.51 -9.64
C VAL A 449 -16.33 7.88 -10.79
N GLY A 450 -15.12 8.38 -11.06
CA GLY A 450 -14.26 7.85 -12.10
C GLY A 450 -13.89 6.38 -11.86
N ASP A 451 -13.54 6.03 -10.62
CA ASP A 451 -13.24 4.64 -10.25
C ASP A 451 -14.48 3.75 -10.27
N PHE A 452 -15.63 4.26 -9.86
CA PHE A 452 -16.89 3.54 -9.94
C PHE A 452 -17.28 3.20 -11.38
N VAL A 453 -16.92 4.05 -12.36
CA VAL A 453 -17.10 3.78 -13.80
C VAL A 453 -16.04 2.83 -14.34
N ALA A 454 -14.77 2.96 -13.91
CA ALA A 454 -13.67 2.15 -14.42
C ALA A 454 -13.72 0.67 -13.95
N ILE A 455 -14.06 0.41 -12.68
CA ILE A 455 -14.05 -0.96 -12.11
C ILE A 455 -15.00 -1.91 -12.86
N PRO A 456 -16.27 -1.56 -13.15
CA PRO A 456 -17.15 -2.41 -13.96
C PRO A 456 -16.56 -2.76 -15.34
N LEU A 457 -15.91 -1.79 -16.00
CA LEU A 457 -15.29 -2.01 -17.31
C LEU A 457 -14.13 -3.01 -17.21
N GLU A 458 -13.32 -2.92 -16.15
CA GLU A 458 -12.20 -3.84 -15.90
C GLU A 458 -12.67 -5.25 -15.52
N LEU A 459 -13.70 -5.36 -14.68
CA LEU A 459 -14.36 -6.62 -14.35
C LEU A 459 -14.91 -7.29 -15.62
N HIS A 460 -15.54 -6.52 -16.50
CA HIS A 460 -16.03 -7.02 -17.78
C HIS A 460 -14.89 -7.53 -18.70
N MET A 461 -13.69 -6.98 -18.56
CA MET A 461 -12.49 -7.43 -19.27
C MET A 461 -11.74 -8.59 -18.59
N GLY A 462 -12.27 -9.12 -17.47
CA GLY A 462 -11.74 -10.31 -16.80
C GLY A 462 -10.73 -10.05 -15.68
N VAL A 463 -10.65 -8.81 -15.18
CA VAL A 463 -9.86 -8.49 -13.98
C VAL A 463 -10.55 -9.06 -12.74
N ASN A 464 -9.83 -9.78 -11.88
CA ASN A 464 -10.41 -10.38 -10.66
C ASN A 464 -9.83 -9.76 -9.38
N PHE A 465 -10.61 -8.88 -8.76
CA PHE A 465 -10.25 -8.24 -7.49
C PHE A 465 -10.52 -9.10 -6.25
N GLU A 466 -11.32 -10.18 -6.33
CA GLU A 466 -11.66 -11.02 -5.17
C GLU A 466 -10.45 -11.78 -4.61
N SER A 467 -9.41 -11.96 -5.42
CA SER A 467 -8.14 -12.56 -4.98
C SER A 467 -7.43 -11.78 -3.87
N PHE A 468 -7.85 -10.52 -3.64
CA PHE A 468 -7.27 -9.59 -2.67
C PHE A 468 -7.95 -9.59 -1.29
N ASP A 469 -9.08 -10.29 -1.15
CA ASP A 469 -9.86 -10.31 0.10
C ASP A 469 -9.15 -11.03 1.25
N LYS A 470 -8.19 -11.93 0.94
CA LYS A 470 -7.52 -12.78 1.95
C LYS A 470 -6.50 -12.04 2.82
N ASP A 471 -6.00 -10.88 2.38
CA ASP A 471 -4.95 -10.10 3.05
C ASP A 471 -5.44 -8.69 3.45
N ASP A 472 -6.76 -8.44 3.49
CA ASP A 472 -7.38 -7.10 3.62
C ASP A 472 -6.87 -6.31 4.84
N VAL A 473 -6.87 -6.92 6.04
CA VAL A 473 -6.43 -6.26 7.28
C VAL A 473 -4.94 -5.94 7.27
N PHE A 474 -4.12 -6.88 6.78
CA PHE A 474 -2.68 -6.67 6.64
C PHE A 474 -2.40 -5.50 5.70
N LEU A 475 -3.08 -5.47 4.54
CA LEU A 475 -2.89 -4.45 3.54
C LEU A 475 -3.33 -3.07 4.05
N ALA A 476 -4.45 -3.01 4.77
CA ALA A 476 -4.91 -1.77 5.41
C ALA A 476 -3.86 -1.19 6.35
N LEU A 477 -3.24 -2.02 7.19
CA LEU A 477 -2.18 -1.60 8.12
C LEU A 477 -0.88 -1.20 7.41
N LEU A 478 -0.48 -1.94 6.38
CA LEU A 478 0.66 -1.57 5.54
C LEU A 478 0.45 -0.20 4.88
N ILE A 479 -0.76 0.04 4.36
CA ILE A 479 -1.16 1.31 3.75
C ILE A 479 -1.12 2.47 4.76
N VAL A 480 -1.58 2.26 6.00
CA VAL A 480 -1.48 3.25 7.08
C VAL A 480 -0.01 3.59 7.36
N LEU A 481 0.85 2.57 7.43
CA LEU A 481 2.28 2.76 7.69
C LEU A 481 2.97 3.56 6.58
N ILE A 482 2.59 3.32 5.31
CA ILE A 482 3.07 4.11 4.17
C ILE A 482 2.63 5.58 4.30
N ALA A 483 1.38 5.82 4.68
CA ALA A 483 0.87 7.17 4.89
C ALA A 483 1.61 7.90 6.02
N VAL A 484 1.90 7.22 7.14
CA VAL A 484 2.72 7.76 8.24
C VAL A 484 4.12 8.13 7.75
N VAL A 485 4.80 7.23 7.03
CA VAL A 485 6.14 7.50 6.45
C VAL A 485 6.10 8.72 5.51
N ASN A 486 5.03 8.85 4.72
CA ASN A 486 4.86 9.96 3.79
C ASN A 486 4.70 11.32 4.50
N ILE A 487 3.88 11.38 5.56
CA ILE A 487 3.77 12.58 6.40
C ILE A 487 5.10 12.90 7.10
N HIS A 488 5.86 11.88 7.50
CA HIS A 488 7.18 12.08 8.10
C HIS A 488 8.18 12.70 7.11
N ILE A 489 8.21 12.20 5.87
CA ILE A 489 9.02 12.76 4.77
C ILE A 489 8.58 14.20 4.50
N ALA A 490 7.29 14.44 4.27
CA ALA A 490 6.74 15.76 3.98
C ALA A 490 7.07 16.77 5.08
N SER A 491 6.81 16.41 6.34
CA SER A 491 7.08 17.28 7.49
C SER A 491 8.55 17.65 7.63
N GLY A 492 9.50 16.76 7.33
CA GLY A 492 10.93 17.10 7.45
C GLY A 492 11.41 18.00 6.32
N ILE A 493 10.93 17.76 5.10
CA ILE A 493 11.31 18.56 3.94
C ILE A 493 10.73 19.97 4.04
N TYR A 494 9.46 20.10 4.41
CA TYR A 494 8.80 21.39 4.55
C TYR A 494 9.15 22.14 5.84
N LEU A 495 9.83 21.52 6.81
CA LEU A 495 10.26 22.20 8.03
C LEU A 495 11.24 23.34 7.68
N ARG A 496 11.04 24.54 8.23
CA ARG A 496 11.98 25.64 8.00
C ARG A 496 13.29 25.39 8.74
N PRO A 497 14.45 25.45 8.06
CA PRO A 497 15.72 25.54 8.76
C PRO A 497 15.80 26.91 9.44
N HIS A 498 16.00 26.92 10.76
CA HIS A 498 16.35 28.13 11.50
C HIS A 498 17.83 28.45 11.34
#